data_AF-A0A7M2JE95-F1
#
_entry.id   AF-A0A7M2JE95-F1
#
_cell.length_a   1.000
_cell.length_b   1.000
_cell.length_c   1.000
_cell.angle_alpha   90.00
_cell.angle_beta   90.00
_cell.angle_gamma   90.00
#
_symmetry.space_group_name_H-M   'P 1'
#
loop_
_entity.id
_entity.type
_entity.pdbx_description
1 polymer ?
#
loop_
_entity_poly.entity_id
_entity_poly.type
_entity_poly.pdbx_seq_one_letter_code
_entity_poly.pdbx_strand_id
1 'polypeptide(L)'
;MNNRRFARTVGWLALAGLVAAALLAWYVNRQPASPFAQEAAASNEPALISRGEYVARLSDCVACHSLPGKAPFAGGLEMATPLGAIHATNITPDQGTGIGAYSLADFDRAVRHGVAPGGRRLYPAMPYPSYAKLSDDDVRALYAFFMHGVQPAKQPNIPSDIPWPLNMRWPIALWNGLFAPTATYAAKPSQDALWNRGAYIVQGPGHCGSCHTPRGLAFNEKALDESGAPFLAGALLDGWYAPSLRQDPNTGLGRWSEPEIVQFLKSGRNQHAVVYGSMTEAFNNSTQFMADDDLAAIARYLKSLPGDPQRDGTPWHYVTAEARPDSPGAHTYATRCASCHGLDGKGQPEWMPPLAGATSALTKEDASAINITLNGSQRIVAAGVPDAYRMPAFREQLTDAQIAEVLSFVRSSWGNSGGAVDAKAVAKLRGHTDPASSSPIILHMR
;
A
#
# COMPACT_ATOMS: atom_id res chain seq x y z
N MET A 1 13.33 -29.79 -53.37
CA MET A 1 13.99 -28.83 -52.44
C MET A 1 15.10 -29.55 -51.70
N ASN A 2 16.30 -28.97 -51.65
CA ASN A 2 17.55 -29.68 -51.36
C ASN A 2 17.70 -30.00 -49.85
N ASN A 3 17.81 -31.28 -49.45
CA ASN A 3 17.91 -31.73 -48.04
C ASN A 3 19.03 -31.02 -47.25
N ARG A 4 20.09 -30.57 -47.92
CA ARG A 4 21.17 -29.76 -47.34
C ARG A 4 20.74 -28.36 -46.90
N ARG A 5 19.82 -27.71 -47.62
CA ARG A 5 19.29 -26.39 -47.24
C ARG A 5 18.34 -26.53 -46.05
N PHE A 6 17.50 -27.55 -46.05
CA PHE A 6 16.61 -27.85 -44.92
C PHE A 6 17.40 -28.18 -43.65
N ALA A 7 18.41 -29.06 -43.72
CA ALA A 7 19.26 -29.39 -42.56
C ALA A 7 20.05 -28.18 -42.04
N ARG A 8 20.52 -27.29 -42.92
CA ARG A 8 21.16 -26.03 -42.51
C ARG A 8 20.19 -25.09 -41.82
N THR A 9 18.98 -24.92 -42.35
CA THR A 9 17.95 -24.07 -41.72
C THR A 9 17.55 -24.61 -40.35
N VAL A 10 17.33 -25.93 -40.23
CA VAL A 10 17.05 -26.58 -38.94
C VAL A 10 18.22 -26.42 -37.97
N GLY A 11 19.47 -26.57 -38.43
CA GLY A 11 20.67 -26.36 -37.62
C GLY A 11 20.80 -24.91 -37.11
N TRP A 12 20.53 -23.92 -37.96
CA TRP A 12 20.54 -22.50 -37.56
C TRP A 12 19.41 -22.18 -36.56
N LEU A 13 18.21 -22.74 -36.76
CA LEU A 13 17.09 -22.56 -35.83
C LEU A 13 17.37 -23.23 -34.48
N ALA A 14 17.96 -24.43 -34.47
CA ALA A 14 18.36 -25.11 -33.24
C ALA A 14 19.44 -24.33 -32.48
N LEU A 15 20.45 -23.81 -33.19
CA LEU A 15 21.49 -22.96 -32.60
C LEU A 15 20.90 -21.67 -32.03
N ALA A 16 20.02 -20.99 -32.77
CA ALA A 16 19.33 -19.79 -32.30
C ALA A 16 18.49 -20.08 -31.04
N GLY A 17 17.78 -21.21 -31.02
CA GLY A 17 17.02 -21.66 -29.85
C GLY A 17 17.92 -21.93 -28.63
N LEU A 18 19.06 -22.59 -28.82
CA LEU A 18 20.03 -22.83 -27.74
C LEU A 18 20.64 -21.53 -27.21
N VAL A 19 20.99 -20.59 -28.09
CA VAL A 19 21.51 -19.27 -27.70
C VAL A 19 20.44 -18.50 -26.91
N ALA A 20 19.19 -18.49 -27.38
CA ALA A 20 18.09 -17.84 -26.67
C ALA A 20 17.84 -18.47 -25.29
N ALA A 21 17.87 -19.80 -25.18
CA ALA A 21 17.74 -20.51 -23.91
C ALA A 21 18.91 -20.20 -22.96
N ALA A 22 20.14 -20.15 -23.46
CA ALA A 22 21.32 -19.79 -22.67
C ALA A 22 21.26 -18.34 -22.17
N LEU A 23 20.83 -17.39 -23.02
CA LEU A 23 20.63 -16.00 -22.65
C LEU A 23 19.50 -15.83 -21.62
N LEU A 24 18.40 -16.56 -21.77
CA LEU A 24 17.30 -16.57 -20.81
C LEU A 24 17.76 -17.15 -19.46
N ALA A 25 18.46 -18.29 -19.47
CA ALA A 25 19.01 -18.90 -18.28
C ALA A 25 20.01 -17.96 -17.57
N TRP A 26 20.89 -17.31 -18.34
CA TRP A 26 21.78 -16.27 -17.80
C TRP A 26 20.99 -15.12 -17.16
N TYR A 27 20.01 -14.57 -17.88
CA TYR A 27 19.23 -13.42 -17.42
C TYR A 27 18.41 -13.73 -16.15
N VAL A 28 17.80 -14.91 -16.09
CA VAL A 28 17.01 -15.37 -14.94
C VAL A 28 17.90 -15.52 -13.70
N ASN A 29 19.08 -16.11 -13.86
CA ASN A 29 19.98 -16.43 -12.75
C ASN A 29 20.95 -15.30 -12.39
N ARG A 30 21.08 -14.24 -13.22
CA ARG A 30 21.99 -13.13 -12.90
C ARG A 30 21.50 -12.35 -11.68
N GLN A 31 22.44 -12.01 -10.81
CA GLN A 31 22.22 -11.03 -9.75
C GLN A 31 22.51 -9.62 -10.29
N PRO A 32 21.64 -8.63 -10.02
CA PRO A 32 21.93 -7.24 -10.33
C PRO A 32 23.22 -6.78 -9.64
N ALA A 33 23.97 -5.90 -10.29
CA ALA A 33 25.11 -5.26 -9.64
C ALA A 33 24.60 -4.39 -8.47
N SER A 34 25.40 -4.31 -7.41
CA SER A 34 25.14 -3.46 -6.26
C SER A 34 26.33 -2.51 -6.06
N PRO A 35 26.11 -1.21 -5.78
CA PRO A 35 27.19 -0.27 -5.48
C PRO A 35 27.96 -0.67 -4.20
N PHE A 36 27.37 -1.52 -3.35
CA PHE A 36 27.94 -1.95 -2.08
C PHE A 36 28.77 -3.24 -2.16
N ALA A 37 29.08 -3.74 -3.37
CA ALA A 37 29.77 -5.03 -3.54
C ALA A 37 31.14 -5.11 -2.86
N GLN A 38 31.76 -3.96 -2.58
CA GLN A 38 33.07 -3.86 -1.90
C GLN A 38 32.98 -3.26 -0.50
N GLU A 39 31.77 -2.89 -0.04
CA GLU A 39 31.59 -2.36 1.31
C GLU A 39 31.67 -3.48 2.35
N ALA A 40 32.32 -3.19 3.47
CA ALA A 40 32.52 -4.13 4.57
C ALA A 40 31.22 -4.31 5.41
N ALA A 41 31.35 -4.95 6.57
CA ALA A 41 30.24 -5.23 7.47
C ALA A 41 29.45 -3.96 7.88
N ALA A 42 28.18 -4.16 8.26
CA ALA A 42 27.29 -3.08 8.70
C ALA A 42 27.94 -2.20 9.79
N SER A 43 27.99 -0.90 9.56
CA SER A 43 28.39 0.07 10.59
C SER A 43 27.42 0.02 11.78
N ASN A 44 27.96 0.06 13.00
CA ASN A 44 27.21 0.08 14.25
C ASN A 44 27.10 1.49 14.86
N GLU A 45 27.35 2.53 14.05
CA GLU A 45 27.23 3.93 14.47
C GLU A 45 25.80 4.26 14.91
N PRO A 46 25.58 4.76 16.15
CA PRO A 46 24.23 5.01 16.68
C PRO A 46 23.37 5.93 15.80
N ALA A 47 23.97 6.95 15.19
CA ALA A 47 23.25 7.86 14.30
C ALA A 47 22.75 7.18 13.02
N LEU A 48 23.53 6.22 12.48
CA LEU A 48 23.15 5.46 11.30
C LEU A 48 22.02 4.47 11.64
N ILE A 49 22.09 3.81 12.80
CA ILE A 49 21.03 2.92 13.30
C ILE A 49 19.72 3.69 13.50
N SER A 50 19.78 4.87 14.13
CA SER A 50 18.61 5.73 14.34
C SER A 50 18.01 6.22 13.02
N ARG A 51 18.84 6.60 12.04
CA ARG A 51 18.36 6.89 10.68
C ARG A 51 17.69 5.67 10.06
N GLY A 52 18.27 4.48 10.21
CA GLY A 52 17.73 3.25 9.65
C GLY A 52 16.37 2.88 10.23
N GLU A 53 16.19 3.08 11.53
CA GLU A 53 14.91 2.94 12.22
C GLU A 53 13.86 3.91 11.67
N TYR A 54 14.24 5.18 11.47
CA TYR A 54 13.38 6.17 10.85
C TYR A 54 12.97 5.78 9.42
N VAL A 55 13.92 5.33 8.59
CA VAL A 55 13.65 4.89 7.22
C VAL A 55 12.81 3.61 7.19
N ALA A 56 12.99 2.69 8.16
CA ALA A 56 12.17 1.48 8.28
C ALA A 56 10.72 1.80 8.63
N ARG A 57 10.49 2.82 9.48
CA ARG A 57 9.17 3.40 9.74
C ARG A 57 8.60 4.07 8.49
N LEU A 58 9.38 4.94 7.84
CA LEU A 58 9.00 5.62 6.60
C LEU A 58 8.62 4.64 5.46
N SER A 59 9.26 3.47 5.45
CA SER A 59 9.04 2.40 4.48
C SER A 59 8.09 1.30 4.94
N ASP A 60 7.36 1.54 6.04
CA ASP A 60 6.33 0.67 6.61
C ASP A 60 6.74 -0.82 6.74
N CYS A 61 8.01 -1.09 7.05
CA CYS A 61 8.53 -2.46 7.09
C CYS A 61 7.81 -3.30 8.18
N VAL A 62 7.32 -2.65 9.23
CA VAL A 62 6.60 -3.30 10.34
C VAL A 62 5.27 -3.89 9.90
N ALA A 63 4.50 -3.21 9.05
CA ALA A 63 3.15 -3.63 8.68
C ALA A 63 3.13 -5.02 8.05
N CYS A 64 4.17 -5.37 7.27
CA CYS A 64 4.29 -6.70 6.67
C CYS A 64 5.14 -7.68 7.49
N HIS A 65 6.25 -7.20 8.07
CA HIS A 65 7.22 -8.11 8.70
C HIS A 65 6.98 -8.35 10.19
N SER A 66 5.88 -7.86 10.78
CA SER A 66 5.54 -8.13 12.18
C SER A 66 4.13 -8.65 12.32
N LEU A 67 3.88 -9.43 13.39
CA LEU A 67 2.56 -9.92 13.76
C LEU A 67 2.31 -9.69 15.26
N PRO A 68 1.05 -9.47 15.68
CA PRO A 68 0.72 -9.34 17.09
C PRO A 68 1.18 -10.57 17.89
N GLY A 69 1.85 -10.36 19.02
CA GLY A 69 2.34 -11.43 19.89
C GLY A 69 3.54 -12.23 19.34
N LYS A 70 4.13 -11.82 18.20
CA LYS A 70 5.37 -12.36 17.66
C LYS A 70 6.52 -11.37 17.88
N ALA A 71 7.76 -11.85 17.73
CA ALA A 71 8.91 -10.97 17.75
C ALA A 71 8.83 -9.95 16.59
N PRO A 72 9.19 -8.68 16.84
CA PRO A 72 9.33 -7.67 15.79
C PRO A 72 10.10 -8.17 14.57
N PHE A 73 9.62 -7.85 13.37
CA PHE A 73 10.28 -8.15 12.10
C PHE A 73 10.48 -9.65 11.78
N ALA A 74 9.85 -10.56 12.55
CA ALA A 74 9.96 -12.00 12.37
C ALA A 74 9.10 -12.58 11.22
N GLY A 75 8.39 -11.73 10.48
CA GLY A 75 7.56 -12.09 9.33
C GLY A 75 6.24 -12.77 9.70
N GLY A 76 5.62 -13.39 8.69
CA GLY A 76 4.44 -14.23 8.84
C GLY A 76 3.12 -13.62 8.39
N LEU A 77 3.07 -12.33 8.01
CA LEU A 77 1.85 -11.75 7.45
C LEU A 77 1.43 -12.52 6.19
N GLU A 78 0.24 -13.10 6.23
CA GLU A 78 -0.40 -13.75 5.10
C GLU A 78 -1.02 -12.69 4.18
N MET A 79 -0.70 -12.79 2.89
CA MET A 79 -1.32 -12.00 1.84
C MET A 79 -1.97 -12.99 0.86
N ALA A 80 -3.29 -12.97 0.83
CA ALA A 80 -4.05 -13.78 -0.12
C ALA A 80 -3.84 -13.25 -1.54
N THR A 81 -3.51 -14.13 -2.47
CA THR A 81 -3.48 -13.80 -3.90
C THR A 81 -4.40 -14.75 -4.67
N PRO A 82 -4.84 -14.39 -5.89
CA PRO A 82 -5.62 -15.29 -6.73
C PRO A 82 -4.92 -16.63 -7.04
N LEU A 83 -3.59 -16.70 -6.85
CA LEU A 83 -2.79 -17.89 -7.14
C LEU A 83 -2.48 -18.72 -5.88
N GLY A 84 -2.90 -18.27 -4.68
CA GLY A 84 -2.55 -18.84 -3.39
C GLY A 84 -1.92 -17.80 -2.45
N ALA A 85 -1.83 -18.11 -1.16
CA ALA A 85 -1.27 -17.19 -0.19
C ALA A 85 0.26 -17.08 -0.29
N ILE A 86 0.77 -15.88 0.00
CA ILE A 86 2.18 -15.59 0.18
C ILE A 86 2.38 -15.01 1.58
N HIS A 87 3.56 -15.24 2.16
CA HIS A 87 3.86 -14.83 3.52
C HIS A 87 5.08 -13.91 3.55
N ALA A 88 5.00 -12.85 4.36
CA ALA A 88 6.16 -11.99 4.63
C ALA A 88 7.26 -12.78 5.37
N THR A 89 8.51 -12.48 5.07
CA THR A 89 9.66 -13.22 5.62
C THR A 89 10.18 -12.62 6.92
N ASN A 90 10.91 -13.40 7.72
CA ASN A 90 11.71 -12.93 8.84
C ASN A 90 12.88 -12.09 8.32
N ILE A 91 12.95 -10.82 8.75
CA ILE A 91 14.03 -9.87 8.41
C ILE A 91 14.83 -9.43 9.64
N THR A 92 14.75 -10.19 10.74
CA THR A 92 15.65 -10.01 11.90
C THR A 92 17.08 -10.45 11.55
N PRO A 93 18.10 -10.06 12.32
CA PRO A 93 19.48 -10.47 12.07
C PRO A 93 19.79 -11.91 12.49
N ASP A 94 18.78 -12.76 12.70
CA ASP A 94 18.97 -14.19 12.92
C ASP A 94 19.67 -14.83 11.72
N GLN A 95 20.73 -15.61 12.00
CA GLN A 95 21.60 -16.20 10.97
C GLN A 95 20.96 -17.36 10.21
N GLY A 96 20.00 -18.07 10.82
CA GLY A 96 19.42 -19.29 10.25
C GLY A 96 18.10 -19.06 9.51
N THR A 97 17.28 -18.14 10.02
CA THR A 97 15.90 -17.93 9.57
C THR A 97 15.62 -16.49 9.11
N GLY A 98 16.45 -15.53 9.52
CA GLY A 98 16.38 -14.13 9.15
C GLY A 98 17.38 -13.73 8.05
N ILE A 99 17.80 -12.47 8.08
CA ILE A 99 18.76 -11.88 7.13
C ILE A 99 20.19 -11.79 7.69
N GLY A 100 20.48 -12.43 8.82
CA GLY A 100 21.78 -12.30 9.50
C GLY A 100 23.01 -12.62 8.63
N ALA A 101 22.84 -13.48 7.63
CA ALA A 101 23.89 -13.88 6.68
C ALA A 101 23.96 -12.99 5.43
N TYR A 102 23.09 -12.00 5.27
CA TYR A 102 23.07 -11.12 4.10
C TYR A 102 24.22 -10.13 4.23
N SER A 103 24.97 -9.90 3.15
CA SER A 103 25.81 -8.71 3.03
C SER A 103 24.96 -7.46 2.77
N LEU A 104 25.54 -6.26 2.91
CA LEU A 104 24.87 -5.02 2.48
C LEU A 104 24.46 -5.09 1.00
N ALA A 105 25.30 -5.66 0.15
CA ALA A 105 24.99 -5.84 -1.27
C ALA A 105 23.83 -6.83 -1.51
N ASP A 106 23.68 -7.86 -0.68
CA ASP A 106 22.54 -8.77 -0.72
C ASP A 106 21.25 -8.09 -0.25
N PHE A 107 21.34 -7.31 0.83
CA PHE A 107 20.22 -6.53 1.35
C PHE A 107 19.72 -5.53 0.31
N ASP A 108 20.64 -4.80 -0.32
CA ASP A 108 20.37 -3.90 -1.43
C ASP A 108 19.64 -4.58 -2.60
N ARG A 109 20.18 -5.72 -3.08
CA ARG A 109 19.54 -6.50 -4.14
C ARG A 109 18.15 -6.98 -3.76
N ALA A 110 17.94 -7.39 -2.51
CA ALA A 110 16.63 -7.82 -2.04
C ALA A 110 15.64 -6.64 -2.02
N VAL A 111 16.04 -5.50 -1.45
CA VAL A 111 15.18 -4.34 -1.22
C VAL A 111 14.90 -3.55 -2.50
N ARG A 112 15.93 -3.20 -3.28
CA ARG A 112 15.77 -2.36 -4.48
C ARG A 112 15.51 -3.14 -5.76
N HIS A 113 15.82 -4.43 -5.79
CA HIS A 113 15.73 -5.22 -7.04
C HIS A 113 14.89 -6.49 -6.93
N GLY A 114 14.40 -6.85 -5.73
CA GLY A 114 13.63 -8.06 -5.52
C GLY A 114 14.43 -9.34 -5.74
N VAL A 115 15.73 -9.34 -5.42
CA VAL A 115 16.64 -10.48 -5.62
C VAL A 115 17.34 -10.83 -4.31
N ALA A 116 16.90 -11.92 -3.67
CA ALA A 116 17.54 -12.45 -2.48
C ALA A 116 18.83 -13.24 -2.82
N PRO A 117 19.69 -13.53 -1.81
CA PRO A 117 20.86 -14.40 -1.98
C PRO A 117 20.55 -15.69 -2.73
N GLY A 118 21.50 -16.12 -3.56
CA GLY A 118 21.31 -17.26 -4.47
C GLY A 118 20.48 -16.94 -5.72
N GLY A 119 20.16 -15.66 -5.98
CA GLY A 119 19.43 -15.24 -7.20
C GLY A 119 17.92 -15.47 -7.14
N ARG A 120 17.38 -15.80 -5.96
CA ARG A 120 15.95 -16.05 -5.77
C ARG A 120 15.14 -14.77 -5.93
N ARG A 121 14.22 -14.76 -6.89
CA ARG A 121 13.32 -13.62 -7.15
C ARG A 121 12.21 -13.53 -6.10
N LEU A 122 12.03 -12.34 -5.54
CA LEU A 122 10.97 -12.02 -4.60
C LEU A 122 9.69 -11.65 -5.34
N TYR A 123 8.53 -11.98 -4.77
CA TYR A 123 7.27 -11.52 -5.35
C TYR A 123 7.15 -9.99 -5.23
N PRO A 124 6.59 -9.30 -6.23
CA PRO A 124 6.37 -7.85 -6.20
C PRO A 124 5.30 -7.39 -5.20
N ALA A 125 4.83 -8.29 -4.33
CA ALA A 125 4.08 -7.92 -3.13
C ALA A 125 4.95 -7.15 -2.13
N MET A 126 6.25 -7.47 -2.05
CA MET A 126 7.21 -6.53 -1.49
C MET A 126 7.39 -5.39 -2.50
N PRO A 127 7.18 -4.11 -2.13
CA PRO A 127 7.16 -2.99 -3.08
C PRO A 127 8.57 -2.55 -3.50
N TYR A 128 9.43 -3.52 -3.87
CA TYR A 128 10.77 -3.25 -4.41
C TYR A 128 10.79 -2.38 -5.68
N PRO A 129 9.75 -2.34 -6.56
CA PRO A 129 9.72 -1.37 -7.65
C PRO A 129 9.71 0.09 -7.16
N SER A 130 9.07 0.36 -6.02
CA SER A 130 9.10 1.66 -5.35
C SER A 130 10.44 1.85 -4.64
N TYR A 131 10.87 0.85 -3.87
CA TYR A 131 12.14 0.91 -3.12
C TYR A 131 13.38 1.05 -3.99
N ALA A 132 13.33 0.74 -5.29
CA ALA A 132 14.40 1.06 -6.23
C ALA A 132 14.85 2.53 -6.13
N LYS A 133 13.95 3.44 -5.72
CA LYS A 133 14.22 4.86 -5.53
C LYS A 133 15.00 5.20 -4.27
N LEU A 134 15.12 4.29 -3.30
CA LEU A 134 15.89 4.51 -2.06
C LEU A 134 17.32 4.96 -2.37
N SER A 135 17.76 5.99 -1.65
CA SER A 135 19.14 6.46 -1.71
C SER A 135 20.10 5.41 -1.12
N ASP A 136 21.36 5.45 -1.54
CA ASP A 136 22.37 4.53 -1.01
C ASP A 136 22.55 4.69 0.51
N ASP A 137 22.45 5.91 1.01
CA ASP A 137 22.55 6.22 2.44
C ASP A 137 21.39 5.62 3.24
N ASP A 138 20.18 5.64 2.68
CA ASP A 138 19.01 5.03 3.33
C ASP A 138 19.07 3.50 3.30
N VAL A 139 19.63 2.90 2.23
CA VAL A 139 19.88 1.44 2.20
C VAL A 139 20.93 1.04 3.24
N ARG A 140 22.03 1.80 3.37
CA ARG A 140 23.04 1.58 4.43
C ARG A 140 22.42 1.71 5.82
N ALA A 141 21.62 2.75 6.04
CA ALA A 141 20.97 3.00 7.32
C ALA A 141 20.00 1.87 7.69
N LEU A 142 19.12 1.47 6.77
CA LEU A 142 18.22 0.34 6.95
C LEU A 142 18.98 -0.94 7.32
N TYR A 143 20.05 -1.26 6.59
CA TYR A 143 20.85 -2.44 6.88
C TYR A 143 21.50 -2.36 8.27
N ALA A 144 22.07 -1.21 8.65
CA ALA A 144 22.62 -1.01 10.00
C ALA A 144 21.54 -1.20 11.10
N PHE A 145 20.34 -0.68 10.89
CA PHE A 145 19.22 -0.87 11.81
C PHE A 145 18.80 -2.33 11.95
N PHE A 146 18.62 -3.06 10.84
CA PHE A 146 18.24 -4.47 10.94
C PHE A 146 19.35 -5.34 11.54
N MET A 147 20.63 -5.01 11.28
CA MET A 147 21.74 -5.79 11.81
C MET A 147 22.06 -5.52 13.28
N HIS A 148 21.86 -4.28 13.75
CA HIS A 148 22.31 -3.85 15.09
C HIS A 148 21.21 -3.27 15.97
N GLY A 149 20.12 -2.76 15.40
CA GLY A 149 18.97 -2.19 16.11
C GLY A 149 17.86 -3.20 16.41
N VAL A 150 17.72 -4.25 15.59
CA VAL A 150 16.68 -5.29 15.74
C VAL A 150 17.22 -6.50 16.50
N GLN A 151 16.42 -7.04 17.43
CA GLN A 151 16.78 -8.26 18.15
C GLN A 151 16.64 -9.49 17.23
N PRO A 152 17.61 -10.43 17.22
CA PRO A 152 17.48 -11.67 16.46
C PRO A 152 16.28 -12.49 16.93
N ALA A 153 15.47 -13.00 16.00
CA ALA A 153 14.38 -13.91 16.30
C ALA A 153 14.48 -15.15 15.41
N LYS A 154 14.63 -16.33 16.04
CA LYS A 154 14.67 -17.61 15.32
C LYS A 154 13.25 -18.07 14.97
N GLN A 155 12.72 -17.56 13.87
CA GLN A 155 11.38 -17.81 13.37
C GLN A 155 11.46 -18.26 11.90
N PRO A 156 11.22 -19.55 11.59
CA PRO A 156 11.22 -20.04 10.22
C PRO A 156 10.16 -19.34 9.35
N ASN A 157 10.53 -19.07 8.10
CA ASN A 157 9.61 -18.52 7.10
C ASN A 157 8.51 -19.53 6.74
N ILE A 158 7.28 -19.03 6.59
CA ILE A 158 6.15 -19.83 6.10
C ILE A 158 6.29 -19.92 4.57
N PRO A 159 6.20 -21.13 3.97
CA PRO A 159 6.24 -21.28 2.51
C PRO A 159 5.01 -20.63 1.85
N SER A 160 5.08 -20.45 0.53
CA SER A 160 3.92 -20.00 -0.23
C SER A 160 3.02 -21.18 -0.57
N ASP A 161 1.70 -20.94 -0.53
CA ASP A 161 0.68 -21.93 -0.90
C ASP A 161 0.41 -21.94 -2.41
N ILE A 162 1.15 -21.14 -3.19
CA ILE A 162 1.04 -21.14 -4.64
C ILE A 162 1.51 -22.53 -5.14
N PRO A 163 0.64 -23.28 -5.86
CA PRO A 163 0.98 -24.62 -6.30
C PRO A 163 2.02 -24.59 -7.41
N TRP A 164 2.77 -25.69 -7.53
CA TRP A 164 3.60 -25.93 -8.70
C TRP A 164 2.69 -26.11 -9.95
N PRO A 165 3.03 -25.55 -11.13
CA PRO A 165 4.27 -24.82 -11.47
C PRO A 165 4.20 -23.30 -11.28
N LEU A 166 3.10 -22.76 -10.75
CA LEU A 166 2.89 -21.31 -10.63
C LEU A 166 3.82 -20.64 -9.60
N ASN A 167 4.43 -21.40 -8.71
CA ASN A 167 5.41 -20.93 -7.73
C ASN A 167 6.83 -20.76 -8.29
N MET A 168 7.07 -21.07 -9.57
CA MET A 168 8.36 -20.87 -10.22
C MET A 168 8.75 -19.37 -10.18
N ARG A 169 9.99 -19.09 -9.75
CA ARG A 169 10.48 -17.71 -9.54
C ARG A 169 11.11 -17.08 -10.77
N TRP A 170 11.46 -17.88 -11.79
CA TRP A 170 12.12 -17.36 -12.98
C TRP A 170 11.28 -16.38 -13.82
N PRO A 171 9.94 -16.51 -13.96
CA PRO A 171 9.15 -15.54 -14.72
C PRO A 171 9.17 -14.14 -14.11
N ILE A 172 9.36 -14.05 -12.79
CA ILE A 172 9.50 -12.77 -12.08
C ILE A 172 10.73 -12.03 -12.59
N ALA A 173 11.81 -12.69 -12.96
CA ALA A 173 12.97 -12.01 -13.54
C ALA A 173 12.61 -11.23 -14.82
N LEU A 174 11.75 -11.81 -15.66
CA LEU A 174 11.23 -11.16 -16.87
C LEU A 174 10.29 -10.02 -16.51
N TRP A 175 9.40 -10.24 -15.54
CA TRP A 175 8.52 -9.21 -15.01
C TRP A 175 9.32 -8.00 -14.50
N ASN A 176 10.39 -8.21 -13.73
CA ASN A 176 11.26 -7.14 -13.24
C ASN A 176 11.89 -6.37 -14.40
N GLY A 177 12.30 -7.06 -15.46
CA GLY A 177 12.88 -6.41 -16.65
C GLY A 177 11.91 -5.48 -17.38
N LEU A 178 10.60 -5.70 -17.25
CA LEU A 178 9.57 -4.91 -17.90
C LEU A 178 9.00 -3.80 -16.99
N PHE A 179 8.88 -4.09 -15.69
CA PHE A 179 8.06 -3.27 -14.78
C PHE A 179 8.79 -2.74 -13.55
N ALA A 180 10.00 -3.22 -13.23
CA ALA A 180 10.74 -2.77 -12.06
C ALA A 180 11.87 -1.81 -12.48
N PRO A 181 11.85 -0.54 -12.04
CA PRO A 181 12.96 0.38 -12.27
C PRO A 181 14.19 -0.07 -11.48
N THR A 182 15.36 0.41 -11.90
CA THR A 182 16.63 0.11 -11.24
C THR A 182 17.37 1.35 -10.76
N ALA A 183 16.87 2.53 -11.13
CA ALA A 183 17.48 3.81 -10.78
C ALA A 183 16.95 4.31 -9.44
N THR A 184 17.86 4.89 -8.66
CA THR A 184 17.53 5.67 -7.47
C THR A 184 16.77 6.94 -7.85
N TYR A 185 16.12 7.58 -6.87
CA TYR A 185 15.49 8.86 -7.11
C TYR A 185 16.51 9.93 -7.49
N ALA A 186 16.28 10.60 -8.61
CA ALA A 186 17.04 11.76 -9.04
C ALA A 186 16.22 13.03 -8.84
N ALA A 187 16.77 13.99 -8.10
CA ALA A 187 16.11 15.27 -7.87
C ALA A 187 15.88 16.01 -9.20
N LYS A 188 14.68 16.55 -9.38
CA LYS A 188 14.28 17.31 -10.56
C LYS A 188 14.70 18.77 -10.39
N PRO A 189 15.58 19.32 -11.25
CA PRO A 189 16.09 20.69 -11.09
C PRO A 189 15.02 21.78 -11.24
N SER A 190 13.91 21.47 -11.91
CA SER A 190 12.78 22.39 -12.09
C SER A 190 11.87 22.47 -10.87
N GLN A 191 12.16 21.73 -9.81
CA GLN A 191 11.33 21.63 -8.61
C GLN A 191 12.15 22.05 -7.38
N ASP A 192 11.47 22.60 -6.38
CA ASP A 192 12.09 22.99 -5.12
C ASP A 192 12.52 21.76 -4.28
N ALA A 193 13.31 21.99 -3.24
CA ALA A 193 13.85 20.91 -2.40
C ALA A 193 12.75 20.17 -1.62
N LEU A 194 11.71 20.88 -1.18
CA LEU A 194 10.59 20.32 -0.42
C LEU A 194 9.76 19.37 -1.30
N TRP A 195 9.47 19.79 -2.53
CA TRP A 195 8.81 18.96 -3.54
C TRP A 195 9.64 17.71 -3.84
N ASN A 196 10.95 17.86 -4.03
CA ASN A 196 11.84 16.72 -4.32
C ASN A 196 11.90 15.73 -3.17
N ARG A 197 11.88 16.21 -1.92
CA ARG A 197 11.80 15.35 -0.73
C ARG A 197 10.47 14.60 -0.69
N GLY A 198 9.36 15.26 -1.00
CA GLY A 198 8.04 14.64 -1.06
C GLY A 198 7.94 13.60 -2.15
N ALA A 199 8.44 13.92 -3.35
CA ALA A 199 8.53 13.00 -4.47
C ALA A 199 9.38 11.76 -4.14
N TYR A 200 10.54 11.96 -3.50
CA TYR A 200 11.36 10.86 -3.00
C TYR A 200 10.54 9.94 -2.09
N ILE A 201 9.90 10.48 -1.05
CA ILE A 201 9.18 9.68 -0.07
C ILE A 201 7.99 8.96 -0.72
N VAL A 202 7.13 9.68 -1.42
CA VAL A 202 5.88 9.16 -1.97
C VAL A 202 6.12 8.11 -3.06
N GLN A 203 7.13 8.31 -3.89
CA GLN A 203 7.46 7.37 -4.97
C GLN A 203 8.37 6.22 -4.51
N GLY A 204 9.12 6.41 -3.43
CA GLY A 204 10.14 5.49 -2.94
C GLY A 204 9.75 4.80 -1.63
N PRO A 205 10.36 5.18 -0.48
CA PRO A 205 10.13 4.49 0.80
C PRO A 205 8.66 4.45 1.20
N GLY A 206 7.91 5.55 1.12
CA GLY A 206 6.49 5.56 1.48
C GLY A 206 5.57 4.79 0.53
N HIS A 207 6.09 4.35 -0.63
CA HIS A 207 5.44 3.46 -1.60
C HIS A 207 3.94 3.73 -1.83
N CYS A 208 3.52 5.00 -1.85
CA CYS A 208 2.09 5.33 -1.83
C CYS A 208 1.38 4.80 -3.09
N GLY A 209 2.12 4.70 -4.19
CA GLY A 209 1.67 4.08 -5.45
C GLY A 209 1.20 2.64 -5.29
N SER A 210 1.76 1.89 -4.34
CA SER A 210 1.45 0.49 -4.18
C SER A 210 -0.01 0.24 -3.75
N CYS A 211 -0.64 1.21 -3.09
CA CYS A 211 -2.08 1.19 -2.80
C CYS A 211 -2.88 2.12 -3.73
N HIS A 212 -2.34 3.30 -4.05
CA HIS A 212 -3.12 4.37 -4.71
C HIS A 212 -2.96 4.43 -6.23
N THR A 213 -2.14 3.58 -6.85
CA THR A 213 -2.02 3.47 -8.32
C THR A 213 -2.73 2.22 -8.83
N PRO A 214 -3.57 2.32 -9.87
CA PRO A 214 -4.25 1.16 -10.45
C PRO A 214 -3.25 0.16 -11.03
N ARG A 215 -3.62 -1.12 -10.95
CA ARG A 215 -2.80 -2.24 -11.44
C ARG A 215 -3.10 -2.57 -12.91
N GLY A 216 -2.06 -2.99 -13.64
CA GLY A 216 -2.14 -3.51 -15.01
C GLY A 216 -2.52 -4.99 -15.05
N LEU A 217 -2.61 -5.56 -16.26
CA LEU A 217 -2.91 -6.98 -16.46
C LEU A 217 -1.87 -7.92 -15.83
N ALA A 218 -0.62 -7.47 -15.71
CA ALA A 218 0.46 -8.21 -15.06
C ALA A 218 0.58 -7.89 -13.55
N PHE A 219 -0.45 -7.29 -12.94
CA PHE A 219 -0.47 -6.84 -11.55
C PHE A 219 0.61 -5.78 -11.19
N ASN A 220 1.26 -5.18 -12.19
CA ASN A 220 2.19 -4.07 -12.00
C ASN A 220 1.45 -2.77 -11.73
N GLU A 221 2.07 -1.83 -11.01
CA GLU A 221 1.59 -0.45 -10.96
C GLU A 221 1.63 0.13 -12.38
N LYS A 222 0.54 0.75 -12.82
CA LYS A 222 0.49 1.35 -14.18
C LYS A 222 1.40 2.58 -14.33
N ALA A 223 1.87 3.15 -13.22
CA ALA A 223 2.83 4.23 -13.18
C ALA A 223 3.54 4.27 -11.82
N LEU A 224 4.80 4.71 -11.79
CA LEU A 224 5.64 4.74 -10.57
C LEU A 224 6.08 6.16 -10.17
N ASP A 225 5.70 7.18 -10.95
CA ASP A 225 5.96 8.59 -10.67
C ASP A 225 4.94 9.49 -11.39
N GLU A 226 5.05 10.80 -11.17
CA GLU A 226 4.10 11.79 -11.67
C GLU A 226 4.10 11.96 -13.19
N SER A 227 5.04 11.38 -13.94
CA SER A 227 5.00 11.40 -15.41
C SER A 227 3.89 10.50 -15.97
N GLY A 228 3.43 9.52 -15.19
CA GLY A 228 2.37 8.60 -15.58
C GLY A 228 0.98 9.11 -15.19
N ALA A 229 0.09 9.23 -16.19
CA ALA A 229 -1.30 9.63 -15.98
C ALA A 229 -2.08 8.80 -14.94
N PRO A 230 -1.80 7.51 -14.69
CA PRO A 230 -2.46 6.74 -13.63
C PRO A 230 -1.84 6.84 -12.21
N PHE A 231 -0.66 7.43 -12.05
CA PHE A 231 0.06 7.44 -10.76
C PHE A 231 -0.73 8.08 -9.63
N LEU A 232 -1.05 7.36 -8.55
CA LEU A 232 -1.87 7.85 -7.43
C LEU A 232 -3.30 8.29 -7.81
N ALA A 233 -3.85 7.76 -8.90
CA ALA A 233 -5.20 8.08 -9.38
C ALA A 233 -6.33 7.33 -8.65
N GLY A 234 -6.00 6.55 -7.61
CA GLY A 234 -6.90 5.69 -6.87
C GLY A 234 -6.96 4.27 -7.47
N ALA A 235 -7.19 3.29 -6.60
CA ALA A 235 -7.26 1.89 -7.01
C ALA A 235 -8.09 1.04 -6.05
N LEU A 236 -8.68 -0.03 -6.58
CA LEU A 236 -9.26 -1.09 -5.77
C LEU A 236 -8.15 -2.09 -5.39
N LEU A 237 -8.01 -2.38 -4.11
CA LEU A 237 -7.06 -3.34 -3.54
C LEU A 237 -7.70 -4.06 -2.35
N ASP A 238 -7.73 -5.38 -2.37
CA ASP A 238 -8.16 -6.24 -1.26
C ASP A 238 -9.51 -5.87 -0.61
N GLY A 239 -10.53 -5.58 -1.44
CA GLY A 239 -11.86 -5.22 -0.95
C GLY A 239 -11.94 -3.81 -0.33
N TRP A 240 -10.92 -2.99 -0.57
CA TRP A 240 -10.88 -1.57 -0.26
C TRP A 240 -10.64 -0.77 -1.53
N TYR A 241 -11.22 0.41 -1.61
CA TYR A 241 -10.83 1.44 -2.57
C TYR A 241 -9.90 2.43 -1.88
N ALA A 242 -8.65 2.46 -2.34
CA ALA A 242 -7.65 3.47 -2.00
C ALA A 242 -7.97 4.73 -2.84
N PRO A 243 -8.32 5.86 -2.18
CA PRO A 243 -8.68 7.11 -2.88
C PRO A 243 -7.62 7.61 -3.86
N SER A 244 -7.99 8.51 -4.76
CA SER A 244 -6.96 9.29 -5.46
C SER A 244 -6.20 10.16 -4.46
N LEU A 245 -4.88 10.30 -4.64
CA LEU A 245 -4.08 11.27 -3.86
C LEU A 245 -3.78 12.55 -4.66
N ARG A 246 -4.49 12.75 -5.77
CA ARG A 246 -4.33 13.93 -6.64
C ARG A 246 -5.31 15.02 -6.27
N GLN A 247 -5.22 16.15 -6.97
CA GLN A 247 -6.12 17.29 -6.87
C GLN A 247 -7.55 17.04 -7.40
N ASP A 248 -8.05 15.81 -7.31
CA ASP A 248 -9.43 15.46 -7.63
C ASP A 248 -10.36 15.99 -6.52
N PRO A 249 -11.32 16.89 -6.84
CA PRO A 249 -12.19 17.50 -5.83
C PRO A 249 -13.17 16.53 -5.15
N ASN A 250 -13.52 15.40 -5.75
CA ASN A 250 -14.51 14.45 -5.21
C ASN A 250 -13.85 13.22 -4.61
N THR A 251 -12.96 12.59 -5.38
CA THR A 251 -12.37 11.30 -5.01
C THR A 251 -10.94 11.39 -4.48
N GLY A 252 -10.35 12.60 -4.42
CA GLY A 252 -9.00 12.83 -3.93
C GLY A 252 -8.83 14.03 -3.01
N LEU A 253 -7.64 14.65 -3.07
CA LEU A 253 -7.18 15.70 -2.17
C LEU A 253 -7.47 17.12 -2.70
N GLY A 254 -8.31 17.26 -3.73
CA GLY A 254 -8.63 18.56 -4.33
C GLY A 254 -9.20 19.57 -3.35
N ARG A 255 -10.00 19.11 -2.37
CA ARG A 255 -10.61 19.95 -1.33
C ARG A 255 -9.76 20.09 -0.06
N TRP A 256 -8.62 19.42 0.01
CA TRP A 256 -7.76 19.39 1.19
C TRP A 256 -6.68 20.46 1.06
N SER A 257 -6.38 21.19 2.13
CA SER A 257 -5.20 22.04 2.20
C SER A 257 -3.93 21.22 2.50
N GLU A 258 -2.73 21.75 2.23
CA GLU A 258 -1.47 21.09 2.64
C GLU A 258 -1.44 20.81 4.16
N PRO A 259 -1.81 21.76 5.06
CA PRO A 259 -1.90 21.50 6.49
C PRO A 259 -2.87 20.37 6.86
N GLU A 260 -4.01 20.23 6.16
CA GLU A 260 -4.97 19.16 6.41
C GLU A 260 -4.42 17.78 6.01
N ILE A 261 -3.58 17.71 4.96
CA ILE A 261 -2.87 16.48 4.59
C ILE A 261 -1.84 16.14 5.67
N VAL A 262 -1.04 17.11 6.10
CA VAL A 262 -0.07 16.93 7.19
C VAL A 262 -0.77 16.41 8.44
N GLN A 263 -1.88 17.05 8.83
CA GLN A 263 -2.66 16.65 10.00
C GLN A 263 -3.15 15.21 9.88
N PHE A 264 -3.74 14.83 8.74
CA PHE A 264 -4.23 13.47 8.53
C PHE A 264 -3.12 12.42 8.64
N LEU A 265 -1.95 12.68 8.04
CA LEU A 265 -0.81 11.75 8.11
C LEU A 265 -0.23 11.67 9.53
N LYS A 266 -0.29 12.77 10.30
CA LYS A 266 0.26 12.87 11.66
C LYS A 266 -0.65 12.28 12.74
N SER A 267 -1.97 12.46 12.64
CA SER A 267 -2.94 12.10 13.68
C SER A 267 -3.94 11.02 13.25
N GLY A 268 -3.91 10.61 11.98
CA GLY A 268 -4.83 9.63 11.39
C GLY A 268 -6.20 10.22 11.11
N ARG A 269 -6.40 11.53 11.27
CA ARG A 269 -7.69 12.20 11.08
C ARG A 269 -7.56 13.67 10.76
N ASN A 270 -8.57 14.23 10.13
CA ASN A 270 -8.77 15.66 9.97
C ASN A 270 -10.28 15.95 9.81
N GLN A 271 -10.63 17.16 9.37
CA GLN A 271 -12.02 17.52 9.10
C GLN A 271 -12.72 16.74 7.98
N HIS A 272 -11.97 16.10 7.08
CA HIS A 272 -12.50 15.40 5.91
C HIS A 272 -12.61 13.90 6.12
N ALA A 273 -11.69 13.29 6.87
CA ALA A 273 -11.62 11.84 6.99
C ALA A 273 -10.88 11.38 8.26
N VAL A 274 -11.10 10.11 8.59
CA VAL A 274 -10.35 9.31 9.56
C VAL A 274 -9.76 8.11 8.81
N VAL A 275 -8.52 7.70 9.11
CA VAL A 275 -7.89 6.53 8.48
C VAL A 275 -8.73 5.27 8.68
N TYR A 276 -8.84 4.46 7.64
CA TYR A 276 -9.59 3.20 7.66
C TYR A 276 -8.93 2.15 6.76
N GLY A 277 -9.34 0.88 6.93
CA GLY A 277 -8.78 -0.24 6.16
C GLY A 277 -7.27 -0.36 6.38
N SER A 278 -6.54 -0.77 5.34
CA SER A 278 -5.07 -0.92 5.40
C SER A 278 -4.33 0.39 5.70
N MET A 279 -4.94 1.56 5.45
CA MET A 279 -4.33 2.85 5.81
C MET A 279 -4.22 3.04 7.33
N THR A 280 -5.06 2.36 8.14
CA THR A 280 -4.93 2.42 9.60
C THR A 280 -3.64 1.76 10.09
N GLU A 281 -3.19 0.66 9.46
CA GLU A 281 -1.91 0.02 9.79
C GLU A 281 -0.72 0.90 9.36
N ALA A 282 -0.78 1.48 8.15
CA ALA A 282 0.22 2.44 7.68
C ALA A 282 0.32 3.66 8.61
N PHE A 283 -0.81 4.15 9.13
CA PHE A 283 -0.79 5.20 10.15
C PHE A 283 -0.19 4.71 11.47
N ASN A 284 -0.67 3.59 11.98
CA ASN A 284 -0.29 3.05 13.28
C ASN A 284 1.21 2.72 13.39
N ASN A 285 1.87 2.38 12.28
CA ASN A 285 3.27 1.94 12.28
C ASN A 285 4.23 2.81 11.45
N SER A 286 3.73 3.71 10.60
CA SER A 286 4.55 4.55 9.71
C SER A 286 4.27 6.05 9.87
N THR A 287 3.18 6.57 9.31
CA THR A 287 3.06 8.02 9.03
C THR A 287 3.07 8.91 10.28
N GLN A 288 2.54 8.43 11.41
CA GLN A 288 2.53 9.20 12.66
C GLN A 288 3.93 9.45 13.25
N PHE A 289 4.94 8.69 12.80
CA PHE A 289 6.32 8.80 13.26
C PHE A 289 7.22 9.57 12.29
N MET A 290 6.68 10.05 11.17
CA MET A 290 7.43 10.85 10.21
C MET A 290 7.71 12.24 10.81
N ALA A 291 8.87 12.81 10.47
CA ALA A 291 9.21 14.17 10.85
C ALA A 291 8.26 15.18 10.19
N ASP A 292 8.01 16.30 10.85
CA ASP A 292 7.08 17.33 10.35
C ASP A 292 7.49 17.88 8.97
N ASP A 293 8.80 18.02 8.72
CA ASP A 293 9.31 18.45 7.42
C ASP A 293 9.03 17.43 6.31
N ASP A 294 9.07 16.12 6.64
CA ASP A 294 8.77 15.05 5.69
C ASP A 294 7.26 14.98 5.41
N LEU A 295 6.43 15.19 6.43
CA LEU A 295 4.98 15.31 6.25
C LEU A 295 4.62 16.52 5.37
N ALA A 296 5.26 17.66 5.60
CA ALA A 296 5.10 18.85 4.76
C ALA A 296 5.57 18.60 3.32
N ALA A 297 6.69 17.89 3.15
CA ALA A 297 7.20 17.51 1.84
C ALA A 297 6.21 16.62 1.08
N ILE A 298 5.66 15.60 1.74
CA ILE A 298 4.62 14.72 1.18
C ILE A 298 3.40 15.55 0.77
N ALA A 299 2.89 16.41 1.64
CA ALA A 299 1.74 17.27 1.35
C ALA A 299 1.98 18.18 0.13
N ARG A 300 3.14 18.85 0.08
CA ARG A 300 3.59 19.69 -1.03
C ARG A 300 3.63 18.92 -2.36
N TYR A 301 4.20 17.72 -2.35
CA TYR A 301 4.27 16.88 -3.54
C TYR A 301 2.88 16.40 -3.99
N LEU A 302 2.06 15.86 -3.09
CA LEU A 302 0.71 15.39 -3.43
C LEU A 302 -0.18 16.52 -3.98
N LYS A 303 -0.12 17.72 -3.39
CA LYS A 303 -0.85 18.89 -3.90
C LYS A 303 -0.33 19.41 -5.23
N SER A 304 0.86 19.03 -5.67
CA SER A 304 1.33 19.36 -7.02
C SER A 304 0.72 18.47 -8.12
N LEU A 305 0.13 17.33 -7.75
CA LEU A 305 -0.37 16.35 -8.73
C LEU A 305 -1.75 16.77 -9.26
N PRO A 306 -1.91 16.98 -10.59
CA PRO A 306 -3.17 17.42 -11.14
C PRO A 306 -4.25 16.33 -11.01
N GLY A 307 -5.48 16.77 -10.68
CA GLY A 307 -6.67 15.94 -10.78
C GLY A 307 -7.06 15.68 -12.23
N ASP A 308 -8.03 14.81 -12.44
CA ASP A 308 -8.60 14.47 -13.74
C ASP A 308 -10.10 14.76 -13.77
N PRO A 309 -10.52 15.93 -14.31
CA PRO A 309 -11.93 16.30 -14.39
C PRO A 309 -12.80 15.31 -15.17
N GLN A 310 -12.22 14.56 -16.12
CA GLN A 310 -12.99 13.56 -16.90
C GLN A 310 -13.33 12.35 -16.04
N ARG A 311 -12.45 11.98 -15.11
CA ARG A 311 -12.69 10.89 -14.15
C ARG A 311 -13.58 11.36 -12.99
N ASP A 312 -13.28 12.53 -12.43
CA ASP A 312 -13.81 12.95 -11.14
C ASP A 312 -15.14 13.74 -11.23
N GLY A 313 -15.43 14.32 -12.39
CA GLY A 313 -16.68 15.03 -12.65
C GLY A 313 -16.77 16.41 -11.99
N THR A 314 -18.00 16.90 -11.84
CA THR A 314 -18.27 18.22 -11.24
C THR A 314 -17.95 18.20 -9.74
N PRO A 315 -17.25 19.22 -9.20
CA PRO A 315 -17.00 19.31 -7.76
C PRO A 315 -18.29 19.21 -6.93
N TRP A 316 -18.24 18.34 -5.93
CA TRP A 316 -19.31 18.15 -4.96
C TRP A 316 -19.58 19.43 -4.18
N HIS A 317 -20.85 19.67 -3.91
CA HIS A 317 -21.31 20.70 -3.01
C HIS A 317 -22.35 20.08 -2.08
N TYR A 318 -22.36 20.55 -0.83
CA TYR A 318 -23.35 20.09 0.13
C TYR A 318 -24.75 20.50 -0.33
N VAL A 319 -25.65 19.53 -0.38
CA VAL A 319 -27.08 19.75 -0.58
C VAL A 319 -27.79 19.45 0.72
N THR A 320 -28.53 20.41 1.28
CA THR A 320 -29.31 20.15 2.49
C THR A 320 -30.29 19.02 2.22
N ALA A 321 -30.25 17.98 3.05
CA ALA A 321 -31.16 16.86 2.91
C ALA A 321 -32.59 17.34 3.17
N GLU A 322 -33.45 17.30 2.15
CA GLU A 322 -34.89 17.24 2.39
C GLU A 322 -35.17 15.98 3.20
N ALA A 323 -36.03 16.07 4.22
CA ALA A 323 -36.41 14.90 4.99
C ALA A 323 -37.06 13.87 4.05
N ARG A 324 -36.37 12.76 3.78
CA ARG A 324 -36.87 11.62 2.99
C ARG A 324 -37.04 10.40 3.91
N PRO A 325 -37.91 10.47 4.93
CA PRO A 325 -38.06 9.40 5.92
C PRO A 325 -38.48 8.07 5.27
N ASP A 326 -39.17 8.14 4.12
CA ASP A 326 -39.69 6.98 3.39
C ASP A 326 -38.69 6.38 2.39
N SER A 327 -37.50 6.96 2.23
CA SER A 327 -36.49 6.38 1.34
C SER A 327 -35.90 5.08 1.92
N PRO A 328 -35.71 4.02 1.12
CA PRO A 328 -35.05 2.80 1.56
C PRO A 328 -33.72 3.11 2.25
N GLY A 329 -33.48 2.53 3.43
CA GLY A 329 -32.26 2.77 4.21
C GLY A 329 -32.29 3.99 5.15
N ALA A 330 -33.19 4.97 4.98
CA ALA A 330 -33.23 6.16 5.82
C ALA A 330 -33.56 5.86 7.29
N HIS A 331 -34.51 4.96 7.54
CA HIS A 331 -34.83 4.52 8.91
C HIS A 331 -33.63 3.82 9.58
N THR A 332 -32.95 2.94 8.84
CA THR A 332 -31.73 2.28 9.32
C THR A 332 -30.64 3.31 9.63
N TYR A 333 -30.45 4.30 8.76
CA TYR A 333 -29.49 5.38 8.99
C TYR A 333 -29.80 6.16 10.26
N ALA A 334 -31.05 6.62 10.41
CA ALA A 334 -31.48 7.42 11.55
C ALA A 334 -31.31 6.68 12.89
N THR A 335 -31.54 5.37 12.90
CA THR A 335 -31.51 4.56 14.13
C THR A 335 -30.16 3.94 14.46
N ARG A 336 -29.27 3.76 13.47
CA ARG A 336 -27.99 3.05 13.65
C ARG A 336 -26.74 3.88 13.37
N CYS A 337 -26.85 4.94 12.56
CA CYS A 337 -25.69 5.68 12.05
C CYS A 337 -25.68 7.16 12.49
N ALA A 338 -26.85 7.80 12.53
CA ALA A 338 -26.99 9.25 12.73
C ALA A 338 -26.52 9.74 14.11
N SER A 339 -26.48 8.87 15.12
CA SER A 339 -25.94 9.23 16.44
C SER A 339 -24.45 9.61 16.40
N CYS A 340 -23.69 9.04 15.45
CA CYS A 340 -22.28 9.36 15.24
C CYS A 340 -22.07 10.31 14.06
N HIS A 341 -22.76 10.05 12.94
CA HIS A 341 -22.54 10.78 11.68
C HIS A 341 -23.45 12.00 11.47
N GLY A 342 -24.37 12.26 12.42
CA GLY A 342 -25.36 13.33 12.33
C GLY A 342 -26.50 13.00 11.37
N LEU A 343 -27.66 13.62 11.53
CA LEU A 343 -28.75 13.50 10.54
C LEU A 343 -28.42 14.23 9.23
N ASP A 344 -27.53 15.21 9.31
CA ASP A 344 -27.06 16.03 8.19
C ASP A 344 -25.81 15.44 7.50
N GLY A 345 -25.35 14.27 7.96
CA GLY A 345 -24.21 13.54 7.41
C GLY A 345 -22.85 14.21 7.63
N LYS A 346 -22.76 15.30 8.40
CA LYS A 346 -21.52 16.05 8.60
C LYS A 346 -20.57 15.44 9.63
N GLY A 347 -21.04 14.46 10.39
CA GLY A 347 -20.27 13.89 11.49
C GLY A 347 -19.93 14.92 12.57
N GLN A 348 -18.86 14.64 13.30
CA GLN A 348 -18.28 15.50 14.32
C GLN A 348 -16.76 15.45 14.16
N PRO A 349 -16.21 16.27 13.26
CA PRO A 349 -14.77 16.40 13.10
C PRO A 349 -14.05 16.64 14.44
N GLU A 350 -12.92 15.99 14.71
CA GLU A 350 -12.17 15.07 13.84
C GLU A 350 -12.43 13.59 14.16
N TRP A 351 -13.39 13.31 15.03
CA TRP A 351 -13.56 11.99 15.64
C TRP A 351 -14.56 11.12 14.89
N MET A 352 -15.65 11.73 14.42
CA MET A 352 -16.69 11.06 13.64
C MET A 352 -16.65 11.66 12.24
N PRO A 353 -16.12 10.95 11.23
CA PRO A 353 -15.90 11.53 9.92
C PRO A 353 -17.25 11.88 9.25
N PRO A 354 -17.26 12.92 8.39
CA PRO A 354 -18.43 13.20 7.58
C PRO A 354 -18.71 12.03 6.63
N LEU A 355 -19.99 11.81 6.33
CA LEU A 355 -20.44 10.96 5.22
C LEU A 355 -20.88 11.83 4.02
N ALA A 356 -21.32 13.06 4.29
CA ALA A 356 -21.56 14.07 3.26
C ALA A 356 -20.22 14.46 2.61
N GLY A 357 -20.13 14.25 1.30
CA GLY A 357 -18.94 14.54 0.51
C GLY A 357 -17.77 13.59 0.75
N ALA A 358 -17.89 12.56 1.58
CA ALA A 358 -16.80 11.62 1.82
C ALA A 358 -16.43 10.86 0.54
N THR A 359 -15.14 10.58 0.32
CA THR A 359 -14.69 9.85 -0.88
C THR A 359 -15.40 8.50 -1.04
N SER A 360 -15.63 7.78 0.06
CA SER A 360 -16.37 6.51 0.09
C SER A 360 -17.85 6.64 -0.31
N ALA A 361 -18.39 7.86 -0.28
CA ALA A 361 -19.74 8.17 -0.71
C ALA A 361 -19.82 8.78 -2.12
N LEU A 362 -18.70 9.26 -2.66
CA LEU A 362 -18.60 9.89 -3.98
C LEU A 362 -18.03 8.97 -5.07
N THR A 363 -17.14 8.04 -4.72
CA THR A 363 -16.52 7.13 -5.70
C THR A 363 -17.52 6.08 -6.20
N LYS A 364 -17.30 5.57 -7.41
CA LYS A 364 -18.17 4.55 -8.03
C LYS A 364 -18.07 3.21 -7.32
N GLU A 365 -16.89 2.91 -6.80
CA GLU A 365 -16.62 1.72 -5.99
C GLU A 365 -17.35 1.83 -4.64
N ASP A 366 -18.08 0.79 -4.28
CA ASP A 366 -18.80 0.69 -3.00
C ASP A 366 -18.03 -0.15 -1.96
N ALA A 367 -16.92 -0.77 -2.36
CA ALA A 367 -16.17 -1.73 -1.55
C ALA A 367 -15.78 -1.18 -0.17
N SER A 368 -15.19 0.02 -0.09
CA SER A 368 -14.80 0.62 1.20
C SER A 368 -16.02 0.90 2.09
N ALA A 369 -17.12 1.40 1.52
CA ALA A 369 -18.34 1.72 2.27
C ALA A 369 -19.02 0.44 2.80
N ILE A 370 -19.03 -0.61 1.99
CA ILE A 370 -19.51 -1.94 2.40
C ILE A 370 -18.62 -2.52 3.49
N ASN A 371 -17.30 -2.54 3.27
CA ASN A 371 -16.34 -3.21 4.15
C ASN A 371 -16.30 -2.55 5.53
N ILE A 372 -16.24 -1.22 5.60
CA ILE A 372 -16.27 -0.50 6.88
C ILE A 372 -17.58 -0.70 7.64
N THR A 373 -18.72 -0.82 6.93
CA THR A 373 -20.03 -1.05 7.56
C THR A 373 -20.18 -2.48 8.05
N LEU A 374 -19.72 -3.46 7.27
CA LEU A 374 -19.71 -4.86 7.67
C LEU A 374 -18.80 -5.05 8.89
N ASN A 375 -17.54 -4.67 8.74
CA ASN A 375 -16.46 -5.14 9.59
C ASN A 375 -16.01 -4.13 10.65
N GLY A 376 -16.52 -2.90 10.61
CA GLY A 376 -16.14 -1.82 11.51
C GLY A 376 -14.74 -1.28 11.22
N SER A 377 -14.32 -0.28 12.00
CA SER A 377 -12.98 0.30 11.87
C SER A 377 -11.95 -0.44 12.73
N GLN A 378 -10.73 -0.57 12.21
CA GLN A 378 -9.57 -0.96 13.02
C GLN A 378 -9.32 0.07 14.13
N ARG A 379 -8.56 -0.34 15.15
CA ARG A 379 -8.20 0.56 16.25
C ARG A 379 -7.03 1.46 15.83
N ILE A 380 -7.29 2.76 15.82
CA ILE A 380 -6.28 3.79 15.67
C ILE A 380 -5.56 3.96 17.01
N VAL A 381 -4.23 4.02 16.96
CA VAL A 381 -3.39 4.25 18.13
C VAL A 381 -2.46 5.41 17.78
N ALA A 382 -2.80 6.60 18.26
CA ALA A 382 -2.03 7.81 18.01
C ALA A 382 -1.15 8.10 19.24
N ALA A 383 0.16 8.22 19.04
CA ALA A 383 1.14 8.47 20.11
C ALA A 383 1.00 7.49 21.30
N GLY A 384 0.68 6.23 21.00
CA GLY A 384 0.48 5.17 22.00
C GLY A 384 -0.89 5.18 22.70
N VAL A 385 -1.78 6.11 22.38
CA VAL A 385 -3.12 6.18 22.96
C VAL A 385 -4.14 5.59 21.98
N PRO A 386 -4.86 4.52 22.36
CA PRO A 386 -5.89 3.95 21.51
C PRO A 386 -7.15 4.81 21.50
N ASP A 387 -7.81 4.87 20.35
CA ASP A 387 -9.06 5.60 20.21
C ASP A 387 -10.18 5.05 21.12
N ALA A 388 -10.90 5.99 21.72
CA ALA A 388 -12.07 5.72 22.55
C ALA A 388 -13.26 5.21 21.71
N TYR A 389 -13.40 5.71 20.48
CA TYR A 389 -14.51 5.38 19.58
C TYR A 389 -14.02 4.67 18.34
N ARG A 390 -14.79 3.68 17.88
CA ARG A 390 -14.55 2.96 16.63
C ARG A 390 -15.88 2.79 15.92
N MET A 391 -15.85 2.81 14.59
CA MET A 391 -17.04 2.46 13.82
C MET A 391 -17.38 0.99 14.12
N PRO A 392 -18.59 0.70 14.64
CA PRO A 392 -18.96 -0.66 15.01
C PRO A 392 -19.16 -1.53 13.77
N ALA A 393 -18.97 -2.84 13.93
CA ALA A 393 -19.27 -3.82 12.89
C ALA A 393 -20.77 -4.14 12.88
N PHE A 394 -21.42 -3.98 11.72
CA PHE A 394 -22.84 -4.31 11.53
C PHE A 394 -23.07 -5.66 10.85
N ARG A 395 -22.01 -6.42 10.56
CA ARG A 395 -22.08 -7.75 9.94
C ARG A 395 -23.16 -8.63 10.57
N GLU A 396 -23.18 -8.80 11.88
CA GLU A 396 -24.15 -9.70 12.54
C GLU A 396 -25.52 -9.03 12.80
N GLN A 397 -25.60 -7.71 12.64
CA GLN A 397 -26.76 -6.91 13.04
C GLN A 397 -27.68 -6.55 11.86
N LEU A 398 -27.13 -6.46 10.65
CA LEU A 398 -27.85 -6.06 9.44
C LEU A 398 -27.66 -7.10 8.32
N THR A 399 -28.76 -7.37 7.63
CA THR A 399 -28.74 -8.21 6.41
C THR A 399 -28.04 -7.49 5.25
N ASP A 400 -27.67 -8.24 4.22
CA ASP A 400 -27.05 -7.68 3.02
C ASP A 400 -27.93 -6.64 2.32
N ALA A 401 -29.25 -6.86 2.32
CA ALA A 401 -30.22 -5.91 1.79
C ALA A 401 -30.26 -4.62 2.61
N GLN A 402 -30.29 -4.71 3.94
CA GLN A 402 -30.32 -3.53 4.82
C GLN A 402 -29.04 -2.70 4.70
N ILE A 403 -27.87 -3.35 4.57
CA ILE A 403 -26.60 -2.65 4.33
C ILE A 403 -26.59 -1.97 2.97
N ALA A 404 -27.03 -2.68 1.92
CA ALA A 404 -27.14 -2.11 0.58
C ALA A 404 -28.05 -0.88 0.54
N GLU A 405 -29.21 -0.94 1.20
CA GLU A 405 -30.16 0.17 1.29
C GLU A 405 -29.59 1.37 2.04
N VAL A 406 -29.03 1.18 3.25
CA VAL A 406 -28.48 2.30 4.04
C VAL A 406 -27.28 2.95 3.35
N LEU A 407 -26.43 2.17 2.69
CA LEU A 407 -25.31 2.72 1.92
C LEU A 407 -25.78 3.45 0.66
N SER A 408 -26.81 2.94 -0.02
CA SER A 408 -27.43 3.63 -1.15
C SER A 408 -28.02 4.97 -0.72
N PHE A 409 -28.67 5.02 0.45
CA PHE A 409 -29.16 6.26 1.05
C PHE A 409 -28.02 7.25 1.30
N VAL A 410 -26.95 6.82 1.97
CA VAL A 410 -25.76 7.66 2.23
C VAL A 410 -25.13 8.18 0.94
N ARG A 411 -24.97 7.31 -0.07
CA ARG A 411 -24.31 7.62 -1.36
C ARG A 411 -25.16 8.47 -2.31
N SER A 412 -26.41 8.74 -1.96
CA SER A 412 -27.35 9.59 -2.72
C SER A 412 -27.85 10.79 -1.91
N SER A 413 -27.43 10.92 -0.65
CA SER A 413 -27.79 12.03 0.24
C SER A 413 -26.71 13.12 0.26
N TRP A 414 -27.10 14.33 0.66
CA TRP A 414 -26.19 15.46 0.86
C TRP A 414 -25.38 15.89 -0.37
N GLY A 415 -25.89 15.65 -1.57
CA GLY A 415 -25.19 15.91 -2.83
C GLY A 415 -24.24 14.79 -3.25
N ASN A 416 -24.18 13.69 -2.49
CA ASN A 416 -23.38 12.52 -2.86
C ASN A 416 -23.89 11.87 -4.15
N SER A 417 -22.95 11.29 -4.90
CA SER A 417 -23.21 10.75 -6.24
C SER A 417 -22.58 9.38 -6.48
N GLY A 418 -22.26 8.62 -5.43
CA GLY A 418 -21.66 7.29 -5.54
C GLY A 418 -22.61 6.23 -6.12
N GLY A 419 -23.92 6.49 -6.12
CA GLY A 419 -24.92 5.57 -6.65
C GLY A 419 -25.28 4.43 -5.70
N ALA A 420 -26.21 3.58 -6.15
CA ALA A 420 -26.77 2.48 -5.36
C ALA A 420 -25.75 1.34 -5.15
N VAL A 421 -25.91 0.65 -4.02
CA VAL A 421 -25.14 -0.53 -3.63
C VAL A 421 -25.99 -1.78 -3.86
N ASP A 422 -25.41 -2.82 -4.45
CA ASP A 422 -26.09 -4.11 -4.66
C ASP A 422 -25.91 -5.00 -3.42
N ALA A 423 -27.00 -5.58 -2.92
CA ALA A 423 -26.96 -6.57 -1.85
C ALA A 423 -26.06 -7.78 -2.18
N LYS A 424 -25.93 -8.16 -3.47
CA LYS A 424 -24.98 -9.20 -3.90
C LYS A 424 -23.52 -8.80 -3.70
N ALA A 425 -23.19 -7.52 -3.88
CA ALA A 425 -21.85 -7.01 -3.60
C ALA A 425 -21.55 -7.07 -2.10
N VAL A 426 -22.55 -6.76 -1.26
CA VAL A 426 -22.45 -6.94 0.20
C VAL A 426 -22.25 -8.40 0.58
N ALA A 427 -23.07 -9.31 0.05
CA ALA A 427 -22.94 -10.75 0.31
C ALA A 427 -21.57 -11.29 -0.11
N LYS A 428 -21.07 -10.83 -1.26
CA LYS A 428 -19.73 -11.20 -1.75
C LYS A 428 -18.65 -10.72 -0.78
N LEU A 429 -18.63 -9.44 -0.40
CA LEU A 429 -17.61 -8.93 0.52
C LEU A 429 -17.73 -9.58 1.89
N ARG A 430 -18.96 -9.81 2.38
CA ARG A 430 -19.18 -10.55 3.61
C ARG A 430 -18.50 -11.93 3.56
N GLY A 431 -18.69 -12.71 2.50
CA GLY A 431 -18.06 -14.03 2.38
C GLY A 431 -16.53 -14.03 2.28
N HIS A 432 -15.90 -12.90 1.93
CA HIS A 432 -14.45 -12.80 1.65
C HIS A 432 -13.70 -11.87 2.59
N THR A 433 -14.36 -11.29 3.59
CA THR A 433 -13.75 -10.36 4.55
C THR A 433 -14.19 -10.72 5.97
N ASP A 434 -13.31 -10.44 6.92
CA ASP A 434 -13.52 -10.65 8.34
C ASP A 434 -13.71 -9.34 9.09
N PRO A 435 -14.35 -9.36 10.28
CA PRO A 435 -14.42 -8.21 11.17
C PRO A 435 -13.03 -7.62 11.44
N ALA A 436 -12.95 -6.28 11.51
CA ALA A 436 -11.69 -5.60 11.77
C ALA A 436 -11.09 -6.05 13.12
N SER A 437 -9.80 -6.42 13.12
CA SER A 437 -9.11 -6.86 14.33
C SER A 437 -9.19 -5.79 15.43
N SER A 438 -9.39 -6.25 16.66
CA SER A 438 -9.33 -5.39 17.86
C SER A 438 -7.91 -5.17 18.39
N SER A 439 -6.94 -5.93 17.87
CA SER A 439 -5.53 -5.91 18.27
C SER A 439 -4.67 -5.43 17.10
N PRO A 440 -4.40 -4.12 16.99
CA PRO A 440 -3.50 -3.60 15.97
C PRO A 440 -2.07 -4.06 16.23
N ILE A 441 -1.25 -4.16 15.18
CA ILE A 441 0.20 -4.27 15.35
C ILE A 441 0.68 -2.90 15.79
N ILE A 442 1.22 -2.79 17.01
CA ILE A 442 1.84 -1.55 17.50
C ILE A 442 3.25 -1.90 17.95
N LEU A 443 4.21 -1.49 17.14
CA LEU A 443 5.61 -1.74 17.44
C LEU A 443 6.25 -0.51 18.09
N HIS A 444 6.61 -0.66 19.36
CA HIS A 444 7.44 0.31 20.06
C HIS A 444 8.89 0.12 19.60
N MET A 445 9.25 0.70 18.46
CA MET A 445 10.65 0.95 18.11
C MET A 445 11.14 2.17 18.91
N ARG A 446 12.45 2.28 19.12
CA ARG A 446 13.10 3.27 19.99
C ARG A 446 12.84 4.72 19.57
#